data_AF-A0A8B9A980-F1
#
_entry.id   AF-A0A8B9A980-F1
#
_cell.length_a   1.000
_cell.length_b   1.000
_cell.length_c   1.000
_cell.angle_alpha   90.00
_cell.angle_beta   90.00
_cell.angle_gamma   90.00
#
_symmetry.space_group_name_H-M   'P 1'
#
loop_
_entity.id
_entity.type
_entity.pdbx_description
1 polymer ?
#
loop_
_entity_poly.entity_id
_entity_poly.type
_entity_poly.pdbx_seq_one_letter_code
_entity_poly.pdbx_strand_id
1 'polypeptide(L)'
;MMAFELSDEVLGTFVPIVVYWVFSGIYGLLGYLENYRLHPKGAEEEKNLASKGAVLKGVLLQQAVQIAVVFLMLKFISDESGVPKPQPSLLVMAWQFLIAMVVLDSWQYFGHRYMHVNKFLYKHIHSTHHALIVPYAYGALYNNPLEGLILDTIGGSLAFLLSGMTPRTGIYFFSFATIKTVDVHCGLWFPWNPLQWFFNNNCAYHDIHHQLRGNKYNFAQPFFVAWDKILGTHMPFVVEERKGGGFEARPVKY
;
A
#
# COMPACT_ATOMS: atom_id res chain seq x y z
N MET A 1 -6.08 -20.93 -32.50
CA MET A 1 -5.91 -21.14 -31.05
C MET A 1 -6.62 -19.98 -30.38
N MET A 2 -7.85 -20.17 -29.88
CA MET A 2 -8.56 -19.09 -29.20
C MET A 2 -7.88 -18.88 -27.86
N ALA A 3 -7.09 -17.82 -27.74
CA ALA A 3 -6.69 -17.33 -26.43
C ALA A 3 -7.99 -17.02 -25.68
N PHE A 4 -8.15 -17.60 -24.48
CA PHE A 4 -9.17 -17.12 -23.56
C PHE A 4 -8.80 -15.67 -23.22
N GLU A 5 -9.38 -14.70 -23.93
CA GLU A 5 -9.28 -13.30 -23.54
C GLU A 5 -10.11 -13.15 -22.25
N LEU A 6 -9.42 -13.02 -21.12
CA LEU A 6 -10.04 -12.69 -19.85
C LEU A 6 -10.59 -11.27 -19.93
N SER A 7 -11.77 -11.04 -19.34
CA SER A 7 -12.35 -9.70 -19.31
C SER A 7 -11.50 -8.75 -18.47
N ASP A 8 -11.55 -7.45 -18.78
CA ASP A 8 -10.79 -6.43 -18.04
C ASP A 8 -11.20 -6.40 -16.55
N GLU A 9 -12.42 -6.80 -16.20
CA GLU A 9 -12.90 -6.93 -14.82
C GLU A 9 -12.21 -8.08 -14.08
N VAL A 10 -12.08 -9.24 -14.73
CA VAL A 10 -11.36 -10.39 -14.18
C VAL A 10 -9.88 -10.05 -14.03
N LEU A 11 -9.29 -9.42 -15.05
CA LEU A 11 -7.90 -8.96 -14.99
C LEU A 11 -7.69 -7.91 -13.90
N GLY A 12 -8.62 -6.95 -13.75
CA GLY A 12 -8.63 -5.95 -12.68
C GLY A 12 -8.65 -6.54 -11.28
N THR A 13 -9.23 -7.73 -11.13
CA THR A 13 -9.25 -8.44 -9.84
C THR A 13 -7.92 -9.13 -9.55
N PHE A 14 -7.33 -9.83 -10.52
CA PHE A 14 -6.17 -10.70 -10.28
C PHE A 14 -4.81 -10.07 -10.57
N VAL A 15 -4.70 -9.14 -11.53
CA VAL A 15 -3.42 -8.54 -11.91
C VAL A 15 -2.75 -7.81 -10.73
N PRO A 16 -3.45 -6.95 -9.96
CA PRO A 16 -2.85 -6.33 -8.78
C PRO A 16 -2.35 -7.34 -7.73
N ILE A 17 -3.06 -8.46 -7.55
CA ILE A 17 -2.64 -9.54 -6.62
C ILE A 17 -1.35 -10.22 -7.12
N VAL A 18 -1.26 -10.51 -8.42
CA VAL A 18 -0.03 -11.07 -9.01
C VAL A 18 1.12 -10.07 -8.86
N VAL A 19 0.89 -8.80 -9.17
CA VAL A 19 1.88 -7.73 -9.00
C VAL A 19 2.33 -7.61 -7.55
N TYR A 20 1.42 -7.71 -6.58
CA TYR A 20 1.74 -7.72 -5.15
C TYR A 20 2.77 -8.78 -4.80
N TRP A 21 2.52 -10.04 -5.20
CA TRP A 21 3.40 -11.15 -4.87
C TRP A 21 4.72 -11.11 -5.64
N VAL A 22 4.71 -10.67 -6.90
CA VAL A 22 5.93 -10.48 -7.69
C VAL A 22 6.84 -9.44 -7.05
N PHE A 23 6.33 -8.25 -6.75
CA PHE A 23 7.14 -7.18 -6.14
C PHE A 23 7.54 -7.51 -4.70
N SER A 24 6.66 -8.16 -3.93
CA SER A 24 7.02 -8.66 -2.61
C SER A 24 8.15 -9.68 -2.67
N GLY A 25 8.13 -10.57 -3.66
CA GLY A 25 9.20 -11.54 -3.91
C GLY A 25 10.51 -10.88 -4.32
N ILE A 26 10.45 -9.89 -5.23
CA ILE A 26 11.63 -9.10 -5.63
C ILE A 26 12.25 -8.41 -4.41
N TYR A 27 11.47 -7.71 -3.60
CA TYR A 27 11.99 -7.07 -2.38
C TYR A 27 12.48 -8.10 -1.34
N GLY A 28 11.84 -9.27 -1.27
CA GLY A 28 12.34 -10.38 -0.45
C GLY A 28 13.73 -10.85 -0.87
N LEU A 29 14.00 -10.96 -2.17
CA LEU A 29 15.32 -11.29 -2.71
C LEU A 29 16.32 -10.14 -2.51
N LEU A 30 15.91 -8.90 -2.74
CA LEU A 30 16.74 -7.73 -2.48
C LEU A 30 17.04 -7.54 -0.98
N GLY A 31 16.23 -8.13 -0.11
CA GLY A 31 16.42 -8.16 1.34
C GLY A 31 17.71 -8.82 1.81
N TYR A 32 18.38 -9.60 0.95
CA TYR A 32 19.73 -10.15 1.19
C TYR A 32 20.84 -9.09 1.05
N LEU A 33 20.56 -7.94 0.45
CA LEU A 33 21.50 -6.82 0.37
C LEU A 33 21.45 -6.02 1.68
N GLU A 34 22.11 -6.54 2.72
CA GLU A 34 22.01 -6.03 4.09
C GLU A 34 22.35 -4.54 4.24
N ASN A 35 23.22 -4.02 3.37
CA ASN A 35 23.61 -2.61 3.31
C ASN A 35 22.50 -1.63 2.90
N TYR A 36 21.35 -2.12 2.42
CA TYR A 36 20.20 -1.27 2.09
C TYR A 36 19.04 -1.40 3.09
N ARG A 37 19.17 -2.24 4.12
CA ARG A 37 18.09 -2.47 5.08
C ARG A 37 17.98 -1.33 6.11
N LEU A 38 16.75 -0.90 6.40
CA LEU A 38 16.43 0.04 7.49
C LEU A 38 16.57 -0.60 8.89
N HIS A 39 16.48 -1.93 8.97
CA HIS A 39 16.61 -2.70 10.22
C HIS A 39 17.64 -3.82 10.07
N PRO A 40 18.37 -4.21 11.14
CA PRO A 40 19.28 -5.33 11.08
C PRO A 40 18.54 -6.61 10.68
N LYS A 41 19.26 -7.56 10.09
CA LYS A 41 18.68 -8.88 9.79
C LYS A 41 18.26 -9.56 11.10
N GLY A 42 17.09 -10.20 11.11
CA GLY A 42 16.50 -10.79 12.32
C GLY A 42 15.60 -9.85 13.12
N ALA A 43 15.64 -8.53 12.87
CA ALA A 43 14.81 -7.57 13.60
C ALA A 43 13.30 -7.77 13.35
N GLU A 44 12.93 -8.26 12.16
CA GLU A 44 11.55 -8.63 11.85
C GLU A 44 11.07 -9.76 12.76
N GLU A 45 11.89 -10.79 12.99
CA GLU A 45 11.58 -11.92 13.87
C GLU A 45 11.63 -11.55 15.36
N GLU A 46 12.52 -10.63 15.74
CA GLU A 46 12.71 -10.21 17.14
C GLU A 46 11.62 -9.24 17.61
N LYS A 47 11.25 -8.26 16.76
CA LYS A 47 10.42 -7.12 17.17
C LYS A 47 8.96 -7.24 16.76
N ASN A 48 8.64 -7.96 15.68
CA ASN A 48 7.24 -8.08 15.26
C ASN A 48 6.47 -9.01 16.20
N LEU A 49 5.23 -8.62 16.50
CA LEU A 49 4.31 -9.41 17.33
C LEU A 49 3.67 -10.56 16.53
N ALA A 50 3.55 -10.39 15.22
CA ALA A 50 3.03 -11.40 14.31
C ALA A 50 4.17 -12.19 13.65
N SER A 51 4.01 -13.52 13.58
CA SER A 51 4.95 -14.36 12.83
C SER A 51 4.77 -14.19 11.32
N LYS A 52 5.84 -14.42 10.56
CA LYS A 52 5.82 -14.43 9.09
C LYS A 52 4.71 -15.32 8.49
N GLY A 53 4.47 -16.49 9.10
CA GLY A 53 3.40 -17.40 8.70
C GLY A 53 1.99 -16.88 9.02
N ALA A 54 1.80 -16.18 10.15
CA ALA A 54 0.52 -15.53 10.46
C ALA A 54 0.23 -14.40 9.47
N VAL A 55 1.26 -13.64 9.10
CA VAL A 55 1.19 -12.54 8.14
C VAL A 55 0.82 -13.03 6.75
N LEU A 56 1.49 -14.07 6.26
CA LEU A 56 1.15 -14.72 5.00
C LEU A 56 -0.33 -15.16 4.97
N LYS A 57 -0.81 -15.84 6.02
CA LYS A 57 -2.21 -16.27 6.11
C LYS A 57 -3.18 -15.08 6.14
N GLY A 58 -2.85 -14.02 6.87
CA GLY A 58 -3.66 -12.80 6.95
C GLY A 58 -3.80 -12.11 5.60
N VAL A 59 -2.69 -11.95 4.86
CA VAL A 59 -2.69 -11.35 3.52
C VAL A 59 -3.49 -12.18 2.53
N LEU A 60 -3.34 -13.52 2.56
CA LEU A 60 -4.13 -14.40 1.69
C LEU A 60 -5.63 -14.35 2.01
N LEU A 61 -5.99 -14.28 3.30
CA LEU A 61 -7.37 -14.08 3.73
C LEU A 61 -7.90 -12.73 3.23
N GLN A 62 -7.12 -11.66 3.37
CA GLN A 62 -7.48 -10.32 2.92
C GLN A 62 -7.75 -10.29 1.41
N GLN A 63 -6.84 -10.88 0.62
CA GLN A 63 -7.01 -10.99 -0.83
C GLN A 63 -8.23 -11.85 -1.20
N ALA A 64 -8.49 -12.95 -0.49
CA ALA A 64 -9.68 -13.78 -0.73
C ALA A 64 -10.98 -13.02 -0.46
N VAL A 65 -11.03 -12.23 0.63
CA VAL A 65 -12.18 -11.36 0.95
C VAL A 65 -12.36 -10.28 -0.11
N GLN A 66 -11.28 -9.61 -0.54
CA GLN A 66 -11.32 -8.60 -1.60
C GLN A 66 -11.83 -9.19 -2.93
N ILE A 67 -11.32 -10.36 -3.33
CA ILE A 67 -11.81 -11.09 -4.51
C ILE A 67 -13.31 -11.35 -4.40
N ALA A 68 -13.78 -11.88 -3.26
CA ALA A 68 -15.19 -12.20 -3.07
C ALA A 68 -16.08 -10.95 -3.16
N VAL A 69 -15.64 -9.82 -2.57
CA VAL A 69 -16.37 -8.55 -2.63
C VAL A 69 -16.37 -7.97 -4.04
N VAL A 70 -15.25 -7.99 -4.75
CA VAL A 70 -15.19 -7.51 -6.15
C VAL A 70 -16.11 -8.33 -7.04
N PHE A 71 -16.10 -9.67 -6.94
CA PHE A 71 -17.03 -10.51 -7.70
C PHE A 71 -18.50 -10.25 -7.32
N LEU A 72 -18.80 -9.98 -6.05
CA LEU A 72 -20.14 -9.58 -5.65
C LEU A 72 -20.53 -8.24 -6.27
N MET A 73 -19.65 -7.24 -6.24
CA MET A 73 -19.88 -5.92 -6.84
C MET A 73 -20.07 -6.00 -8.35
N LEU A 74 -19.27 -6.82 -9.05
CA LEU A 74 -19.38 -7.03 -10.49
C LEU A 74 -20.77 -7.56 -10.88
N LYS A 75 -21.41 -8.41 -10.07
CA LYS A 75 -22.79 -8.87 -10.33
C LYS A 75 -23.84 -7.76 -10.34
N PHE A 76 -23.57 -6.62 -9.70
CA PHE A 76 -24.49 -5.50 -9.61
C PHE A 76 -24.12 -4.32 -10.52
N ILE A 77 -22.88 -4.27 -10.98
CA ILE A 77 -22.30 -3.10 -11.67
C ILE A 77 -21.85 -3.47 -13.10
N SER A 78 -21.80 -4.75 -13.47
CA SER A 78 -21.40 -5.16 -14.81
C SER A 78 -22.34 -4.58 -15.86
N ASP A 79 -21.75 -3.89 -16.82
CA ASP A 79 -22.43 -3.37 -17.98
C ASP A 79 -22.66 -4.51 -18.99
N GLU A 80 -23.87 -5.07 -19.00
CA GLU A 80 -24.25 -6.15 -19.91
C GLU A 80 -24.44 -5.70 -21.37
N SER A 81 -24.26 -4.41 -21.68
CA SER A 81 -24.43 -3.90 -23.04
C SER A 81 -23.43 -4.47 -24.03
N GLY A 82 -22.30 -5.01 -23.55
CA GLY A 82 -21.25 -5.60 -24.39
C GLY A 82 -20.51 -4.58 -25.25
N VAL A 83 -20.73 -3.27 -25.04
CA VAL A 83 -20.08 -2.20 -25.81
C VAL A 83 -18.70 -1.92 -25.22
N PRO A 84 -17.60 -2.16 -25.96
CA PRO A 84 -16.26 -1.85 -25.46
C PRO A 84 -16.11 -0.34 -25.26
N LYS A 85 -15.77 0.08 -24.04
CA LYS A 85 -15.42 1.48 -23.77
C LYS A 85 -14.06 1.77 -24.42
N PRO A 86 -13.96 2.78 -25.30
CA PRO A 86 -12.69 3.10 -25.94
C PRO A 86 -11.65 3.50 -24.90
N GLN A 87 -10.41 3.08 -25.08
CA GLN A 87 -9.33 3.48 -24.18
C GLN A 87 -9.04 4.97 -24.35
N PRO A 88 -8.91 5.72 -23.24
CA PRO A 88 -8.55 7.13 -23.29
C PRO A 88 -7.12 7.32 -23.83
N SER A 89 -6.82 8.53 -24.30
CA SER A 89 -5.44 8.89 -24.67
C SER A 89 -4.52 8.86 -23.44
N LEU A 90 -3.21 8.73 -23.66
CA LEU A 90 -2.22 8.72 -22.57
C LEU A 90 -2.30 9.98 -21.67
N LEU A 91 -2.60 11.14 -22.26
CA LEU A 91 -2.78 12.38 -21.49
C LEU A 91 -4.00 12.31 -20.56
N VAL A 92 -5.11 11.76 -21.06
CA VAL A 92 -6.31 11.56 -20.24
C VAL A 92 -6.01 10.54 -19.14
N MET A 93 -5.36 9.41 -19.46
CA MET A 93 -4.94 8.43 -18.45
C MET A 93 -4.05 9.06 -17.36
N ALA A 94 -3.11 9.93 -17.74
CA ALA A 94 -2.25 10.63 -16.79
C ALA A 94 -3.06 11.51 -15.82
N TRP A 95 -4.06 12.25 -16.33
CA TRP A 95 -4.98 13.02 -15.49
C TRP A 95 -5.85 12.13 -14.59
N GLN A 96 -6.34 11.01 -15.11
CA GLN A 96 -7.10 10.04 -14.33
C GLN A 96 -6.26 9.45 -13.20
N PHE A 97 -4.98 9.15 -13.46
CA PHE A 97 -4.02 8.73 -12.45
C PHE A 97 -3.86 9.79 -11.35
N LEU A 98 -3.63 11.05 -11.72
CA LEU A 98 -3.47 12.14 -10.74
C LEU A 98 -4.72 12.30 -9.87
N ILE A 99 -5.91 12.30 -10.46
CA ILE A 99 -7.18 12.37 -9.72
C ILE A 99 -7.31 11.17 -8.77
N ALA A 100 -7.05 9.95 -9.26
CA ALA A 100 -7.14 8.74 -8.47
C ALA A 100 -6.13 8.72 -7.31
N MET A 101 -4.90 9.20 -7.51
CA MET A 101 -3.92 9.36 -6.42
C MET A 101 -4.43 10.31 -5.34
N VAL A 102 -4.95 11.48 -5.73
CA VAL A 102 -5.46 12.47 -4.76
C VAL A 102 -6.67 11.94 -3.98
N VAL A 103 -7.60 11.26 -4.67
CA VAL A 103 -8.78 10.65 -4.03
C VAL A 103 -8.34 9.55 -3.06
N LEU A 104 -7.47 8.65 -3.51
CA LEU A 104 -7.00 7.53 -2.70
C LEU A 104 -6.22 8.01 -1.47
N ASP A 105 -5.26 8.92 -1.65
CA ASP A 105 -4.48 9.50 -0.55
C ASP A 105 -5.38 10.21 0.47
N SER A 106 -6.42 10.90 0.01
CA SER A 106 -7.36 11.58 0.90
C SER A 106 -8.16 10.57 1.72
N TRP A 107 -8.75 9.57 1.07
CA TRP A 107 -9.50 8.52 1.76
C TRP A 107 -8.63 7.78 2.78
N GLN A 108 -7.46 7.35 2.35
CA GLN A 108 -6.50 6.62 3.16
C GLN A 108 -6.02 7.46 4.34
N TYR A 109 -5.60 8.72 4.14
CA TYR A 109 -5.14 9.58 5.23
C TYR A 109 -6.20 9.73 6.33
N PHE A 110 -7.42 10.13 5.97
CA PHE A 110 -8.46 10.39 6.99
C PHE A 110 -8.92 9.11 7.67
N GLY A 111 -9.09 8.03 6.92
CA GLY A 111 -9.45 6.72 7.46
C GLY A 111 -8.37 6.16 8.40
N HIS A 112 -7.12 6.17 7.96
CA HIS A 112 -5.97 5.69 8.72
C HIS A 112 -5.78 6.50 10.01
N ARG A 113 -5.77 7.84 9.92
CA ARG A 113 -5.70 8.71 11.10
C ARG A 113 -6.86 8.46 12.07
N TYR A 114 -8.08 8.27 11.56
CA TYR A 114 -9.23 7.98 12.41
C TYR A 114 -9.09 6.64 13.14
N MET A 115 -8.59 5.60 12.46
CA MET A 115 -8.30 4.31 13.09
C MET A 115 -7.27 4.41 14.20
N HIS A 116 -6.27 5.29 14.07
CA HIS A 116 -5.29 5.55 15.14
C HIS A 116 -5.87 6.33 16.32
N VAL A 117 -6.62 7.40 16.05
CA VAL A 117 -7.13 8.29 17.11
C VAL A 117 -8.26 7.63 17.88
N ASN A 118 -9.08 6.81 17.22
CA ASN A 118 -10.14 6.06 17.88
C ASN A 118 -9.56 4.81 18.58
N LYS A 119 -9.57 4.82 19.92
CA LYS A 119 -9.01 3.73 20.75
C LYS A 119 -9.61 2.35 20.45
N PHE A 120 -10.90 2.28 20.11
CA PHE A 120 -11.55 1.02 19.79
C PHE A 120 -11.07 0.48 18.45
N LEU A 121 -11.08 1.32 17.42
CA LEU A 121 -10.63 0.93 16.08
C LEU A 121 -9.14 0.58 16.10
N TYR A 122 -8.31 1.36 16.80
CA TYR A 122 -6.91 1.01 16.96
C TYR A 122 -6.75 -0.35 17.61
N LYS A 123 -7.34 -0.56 18.80
CA LYS A 123 -7.13 -1.79 19.58
C LYS A 123 -7.61 -3.05 18.86
N HIS A 124 -8.74 -2.99 18.16
CA HIS A 124 -9.42 -4.18 17.63
C HIS A 124 -9.26 -4.40 16.13
N ILE A 125 -8.84 -3.38 15.39
CA ILE A 125 -8.76 -3.43 13.93
C ILE A 125 -7.31 -3.13 13.54
N HIS A 126 -6.88 -1.89 13.70
CA HIS A 126 -5.63 -1.40 13.12
C HIS A 126 -4.36 -1.87 13.84
N SER A 127 -4.48 -2.31 15.10
CA SER A 127 -3.39 -2.98 15.83
C SER A 127 -2.90 -4.26 15.15
N THR A 128 -3.73 -4.90 14.31
CA THR A 128 -3.32 -6.05 13.49
C THR A 128 -2.20 -5.66 12.55
N HIS A 129 -2.35 -4.51 11.89
CA HIS A 129 -1.34 -3.96 11.00
C HIS A 129 -0.07 -3.55 11.75
N HIS A 130 -0.25 -2.84 12.87
CA HIS A 130 0.86 -2.43 13.76
C HIS A 130 1.47 -3.57 14.58
N ALA A 131 1.01 -4.81 14.43
CA ALA A 131 1.74 -5.98 14.91
C ALA A 131 3.08 -6.16 14.18
N LEU A 132 3.25 -5.50 13.04
CA LEU A 132 4.51 -5.33 12.32
C LEU A 132 5.19 -4.03 12.76
N ILE A 133 6.04 -4.08 13.79
CA ILE A 133 6.85 -2.92 14.23
C ILE A 133 7.99 -2.63 13.25
N VAL A 134 8.52 -3.67 12.62
CA VAL A 134 9.51 -3.64 11.54
C VAL A 134 8.80 -4.08 10.26
N PRO A 135 8.37 -3.12 9.41
CA PRO A 135 7.73 -3.42 8.14
C PRO A 135 8.63 -4.24 7.20
N TYR A 136 7.99 -5.10 6.41
CA TYR A 136 8.61 -5.81 5.29
C TYR A 136 7.61 -6.00 4.15
N ALA A 137 8.12 -6.23 2.94
CA ALA A 137 7.36 -6.10 1.69
C ALA A 137 6.01 -6.84 1.63
N TYR A 138 5.96 -8.15 1.88
CA TYR A 138 4.69 -8.90 1.83
C TYR A 138 3.81 -8.69 3.07
N GLY A 139 4.26 -7.92 4.06
CA GLY A 139 3.45 -7.48 5.21
C GLY A 139 2.55 -6.28 4.89
N ALA A 140 2.67 -5.68 3.71
CA ALA A 140 1.99 -4.43 3.36
C ALA A 140 0.46 -4.52 3.38
N LEU A 141 -0.11 -5.70 3.11
CA LEU A 141 -1.56 -5.96 3.21
C LEU A 141 -1.93 -6.82 4.41
N TYR A 142 -1.07 -6.88 5.44
CA TYR A 142 -1.43 -7.53 6.70
C TYR A 142 -2.27 -6.57 7.53
N ASN A 143 -3.58 -6.62 7.33
CA ASN A 143 -4.55 -5.83 8.07
C ASN A 143 -5.73 -6.70 8.51
N ASN A 144 -6.58 -6.14 9.38
CA ASN A 144 -7.86 -6.77 9.70
C ASN A 144 -8.76 -6.75 8.44
N PRO A 145 -9.54 -7.81 8.14
CA PRO A 145 -10.39 -7.82 6.95
C PRO A 145 -11.35 -6.63 6.84
N LEU A 146 -11.88 -6.15 7.97
CA LEU A 146 -12.76 -4.99 7.98
C LEU A 146 -12.01 -3.70 7.64
N GLU A 147 -10.75 -3.57 8.05
CA GLU A 147 -9.91 -2.44 7.69
C GLU A 147 -9.66 -2.39 6.20
N GLY A 148 -9.22 -3.49 5.60
CA GLY A 148 -8.93 -3.47 4.18
C GLY A 148 -10.20 -3.39 3.31
N LEU A 149 -11.38 -3.77 3.81
CA LEU A 149 -12.64 -3.43 3.15
C LEU A 149 -12.92 -1.92 3.19
N ILE A 150 -12.79 -1.29 4.36
CA ILE A 150 -13.12 0.13 4.53
C ILE A 150 -12.08 1.03 3.85
N LEU A 151 -10.79 0.76 4.02
CA LEU A 151 -9.72 1.59 3.50
C LEU A 151 -9.40 1.23 2.05
N ASP A 152 -9.11 -0.04 1.76
CA ASP A 152 -8.59 -0.42 0.45
C ASP A 152 -9.72 -0.58 -0.57
N THR A 153 -10.78 -1.35 -0.27
CA THR A 153 -11.85 -1.62 -1.24
C THR A 153 -12.69 -0.38 -1.51
N ILE A 154 -13.18 0.31 -0.47
CA ILE A 154 -13.97 1.54 -0.67
C ILE A 154 -13.09 2.66 -1.22
N GLY A 155 -11.88 2.86 -0.69
CA GLY A 155 -10.97 3.89 -1.18
C GLY A 155 -10.58 3.69 -2.64
N GLY A 156 -10.24 2.46 -3.02
CA GLY A 156 -9.96 2.07 -4.39
C GLY A 156 -11.18 2.26 -5.31
N SER A 157 -12.37 1.85 -4.87
CA SER A 157 -13.62 2.06 -5.63
C SER A 157 -13.91 3.54 -5.86
N LEU A 158 -13.73 4.39 -4.85
CA LEU A 158 -13.88 5.85 -4.99
C LEU A 158 -12.85 6.43 -5.96
N ALA A 159 -11.59 6.02 -5.86
CA ALA A 159 -10.53 6.45 -6.79
C ALA A 159 -10.84 6.05 -8.24
N PHE A 160 -11.33 4.82 -8.46
CA PHE A 160 -11.77 4.33 -9.76
C PHE A 160 -12.94 5.16 -10.32
N LEU A 161 -14.01 5.32 -9.53
CA LEU A 161 -15.23 6.00 -9.97
C LEU A 161 -15.01 7.49 -10.23
N LEU A 162 -14.33 8.19 -9.30
CA LEU A 162 -14.17 9.65 -9.38
C LEU A 162 -13.13 10.09 -10.41
N SER A 163 -12.17 9.23 -10.75
CA SER A 163 -11.25 9.50 -11.86
C SER A 163 -11.88 9.20 -13.23
N GLY A 164 -13.00 8.47 -13.30
CA GLY A 164 -13.65 8.09 -14.55
C GLY A 164 -12.80 7.17 -15.43
N MET A 165 -11.87 6.42 -14.82
CA MET A 165 -10.98 5.52 -15.55
C MET A 165 -11.74 4.33 -16.15
N THR A 166 -11.27 3.83 -17.30
CA THR A 166 -11.74 2.55 -17.84
C THR A 166 -11.26 1.39 -16.95
N PRO A 167 -11.92 0.21 -16.98
CA PRO A 167 -11.42 -0.98 -16.27
C PRO A 167 -9.94 -1.26 -16.56
N ARG A 168 -9.52 -1.18 -17.83
CA ARG A 168 -8.11 -1.32 -18.23
C ARG A 168 -7.17 -0.27 -17.65
N THR A 169 -7.57 1.00 -17.66
CA THR A 169 -6.78 2.06 -17.01
C THR A 169 -6.68 1.81 -15.50
N GLY A 170 -7.74 1.28 -14.89
CA GLY A 170 -7.76 0.81 -13.51
C GLY A 170 -6.76 -0.31 -13.24
N ILE A 171 -6.62 -1.30 -14.13
CA ILE A 171 -5.58 -2.34 -14.01
C ILE A 171 -4.21 -1.71 -13.86
N TYR A 172 -3.86 -0.74 -14.72
CA TYR A 172 -2.56 -0.07 -14.66
C TYR A 172 -2.41 0.75 -13.37
N PHE A 173 -3.43 1.52 -13.00
CA PHE A 173 -3.40 2.36 -11.80
C PHE A 173 -3.26 1.52 -10.54
N PHE A 174 -4.09 0.50 -10.35
CA PHE A 174 -4.05 -0.34 -9.16
C PHE A 174 -2.81 -1.21 -9.10
N SER A 175 -2.26 -1.66 -10.24
CA SER A 175 -0.95 -2.30 -10.26
C SER A 175 0.15 -1.35 -9.77
N PHE A 176 0.14 -0.10 -10.23
CA PHE A 176 1.08 0.92 -9.76
C PHE A 176 0.90 1.24 -8.28
N ALA A 177 -0.33 1.40 -7.81
CA ALA A 177 -0.65 1.61 -6.40
C ALA A 177 -0.18 0.43 -5.54
N THR A 178 -0.38 -0.81 -5.99
CA THR A 178 0.12 -2.01 -5.30
C THR A 178 1.65 -2.01 -5.21
N ILE A 179 2.35 -1.69 -6.30
CA ILE A 179 3.81 -1.56 -6.29
C ILE A 179 4.23 -0.52 -5.24
N LYS A 180 3.54 0.63 -5.20
CA LYS A 180 3.81 1.69 -4.22
C LYS A 180 3.58 1.22 -2.79
N THR A 181 2.49 0.50 -2.52
CA THR A 181 2.16 -0.04 -1.19
C THR A 181 3.21 -1.06 -0.72
N VAL A 182 3.69 -1.94 -1.61
CA VAL A 182 4.78 -2.88 -1.29
C VAL A 182 6.09 -2.12 -1.06
N ASP A 183 6.38 -1.10 -1.87
CA ASP A 183 7.57 -0.25 -1.74
C ASP A 183 7.62 0.51 -0.41
N VAL A 184 6.51 1.09 0.07
CA VAL A 184 6.50 1.77 1.39
C VAL A 184 6.70 0.82 2.56
N HIS A 185 6.42 -0.48 2.40
CA HIS A 185 6.64 -1.48 3.44
C HIS A 185 7.96 -2.25 3.29
N CYS A 186 8.71 -2.06 2.20
CA CYS A 186 9.78 -3.00 1.85
C CYS A 186 10.94 -3.08 2.86
N GLY A 187 11.08 -2.08 3.74
CA GLY A 187 12.18 -2.00 4.72
C GLY A 187 13.55 -1.77 4.10
N LEU A 188 13.60 -1.41 2.81
CA LEU A 188 14.82 -1.25 2.01
C LEU A 188 14.94 0.17 1.47
N TRP A 189 16.02 0.84 1.85
CA TRP A 189 16.36 2.18 1.40
C TRP A 189 17.33 2.08 0.22
N PHE A 190 16.83 2.34 -1.00
CA PHE A 190 17.63 2.25 -2.22
C PHE A 190 17.83 3.64 -2.81
N PRO A 191 19.07 4.16 -2.83
CA PRO A 191 19.37 5.49 -3.37
C PRO A 191 19.00 5.69 -4.84
N TRP A 192 18.72 4.64 -5.60
CA TRP A 192 18.35 4.64 -7.02
C TRP A 192 16.90 4.25 -7.30
N ASN A 193 16.08 4.03 -6.26
CA ASN A 193 14.70 3.64 -6.45
C ASN A 193 13.84 4.85 -6.87
N PRO A 194 13.29 4.86 -8.10
CA PRO A 194 12.54 6.01 -8.60
C PRO A 194 11.28 6.29 -7.78
N LEU A 195 10.67 5.27 -7.16
CA LEU A 195 9.49 5.48 -6.30
C LEU A 195 9.87 6.30 -5.06
N GLN A 196 11.05 6.06 -4.49
CA GLN A 196 11.55 6.79 -3.33
C GLN A 196 12.01 8.21 -3.69
N TRP A 197 12.34 8.47 -4.95
CA TRP A 197 12.67 9.81 -5.47
C TRP A 197 11.43 10.66 -5.73
N PHE A 198 10.43 10.10 -6.41
CA PHE A 198 9.24 10.84 -6.82
C PHE A 198 8.21 11.01 -5.70
N PHE A 199 8.19 10.08 -4.73
CA PHE A 199 7.21 10.09 -3.65
C PHE A 199 7.87 10.20 -2.29
N ASN A 200 7.54 11.29 -1.58
CA ASN A 200 7.99 11.51 -0.21
C ASN A 200 7.41 10.49 0.78
N ASN A 201 6.28 9.86 0.41
CA ASN A 201 5.76 8.71 1.13
C ASN A 201 6.55 7.47 0.71
N ASN A 202 7.60 7.14 1.47
CA ASN A 202 8.52 6.05 1.15
C ASN A 202 8.72 5.13 2.36
N CYS A 203 9.58 4.12 2.22
CA CYS A 203 9.79 3.13 3.26
C CYS A 203 10.30 3.72 4.59
N ALA A 204 11.15 4.75 4.57
CA ALA A 204 11.60 5.40 5.78
C ALA A 204 10.49 6.22 6.46
N TYR A 205 9.68 6.94 5.67
CA TYR A 205 8.53 7.68 6.18
C TYR A 205 7.54 6.77 6.93
N HIS A 206 7.25 5.61 6.33
CA HIS A 206 6.30 4.66 6.88
C HIS A 206 6.91 3.80 7.99
N ASP A 207 8.21 3.50 7.93
CA ASP A 207 8.92 2.87 9.04
C ASP A 207 8.81 3.69 10.33
N ILE A 208 9.03 5.01 10.25
CA ILE A 208 8.86 5.93 11.38
C ILE A 208 7.46 5.81 11.98
N HIS A 209 6.43 5.70 11.16
CA HIS A 209 5.05 5.52 11.60
C HIS A 209 4.84 4.22 12.40
N HIS A 210 5.42 3.10 11.93
CA HIS A 210 5.32 1.79 12.58
C HIS A 210 6.14 1.67 13.87
N GLN A 211 7.14 2.52 14.07
CA GLN A 211 7.88 2.56 15.34
C GLN A 211 6.93 2.89 16.50
N LEU A 212 7.15 2.26 17.67
CA LEU A 212 6.29 2.38 18.86
C LEU A 212 5.94 3.81 19.29
N ARG A 213 6.81 4.79 19.00
CA ARG A 213 6.60 6.21 19.33
C ARG A 213 6.10 7.05 18.15
N GLY A 214 6.15 6.51 16.93
CA GLY A 214 5.80 7.22 15.71
C GLY A 214 4.35 7.01 15.25
N ASN A 215 3.61 6.07 15.85
CA ASN A 215 2.20 5.76 15.54
C ASN A 215 1.18 6.91 15.76
N LYS A 216 1.66 8.12 16.05
CA LYS A 216 0.88 9.36 16.18
C LYS A 216 1.10 10.33 15.03
N TYR A 217 1.94 9.97 14.07
CA TYR A 217 2.38 10.82 12.97
C TYR A 217 2.45 10.03 11.67
N ASN A 218 2.61 10.74 10.54
CA ASN A 218 2.86 10.15 9.22
C ASN A 218 1.75 9.19 8.75
N PHE A 219 0.49 9.63 8.78
CA PHE A 219 -0.67 8.79 8.45
C PHE A 219 -0.95 8.66 6.94
N ALA A 220 -0.45 9.58 6.12
CA ALA A 220 -0.71 9.57 4.69
C ALA A 220 -0.15 8.31 4.06
N GLN A 221 -0.86 7.80 3.06
CA GLN A 221 -0.47 6.67 2.22
C GLN A 221 -1.39 6.63 0.99
N PRO A 222 -0.95 6.07 -0.15
CA PRO A 222 0.40 5.53 -0.39
C PRO A 222 1.35 6.49 -1.13
N PHE A 223 0.89 7.63 -1.67
CA PHE A 223 1.70 8.43 -2.61
C PHE A 223 2.35 9.67 -1.98
N PHE A 224 1.56 10.57 -1.43
CA PHE A 224 2.01 11.88 -0.97
C PHE A 224 1.97 11.98 0.56
N VAL A 225 2.62 13.03 1.08
CA VAL A 225 2.62 13.37 2.52
C VAL A 225 1.89 14.70 2.79
N ALA A 226 1.10 15.16 1.80
CA ALA A 226 0.50 16.48 1.79
C ALA A 226 -0.44 16.68 2.98
N TRP A 227 -1.32 15.70 3.26
CA TRP A 227 -2.25 15.79 4.37
C TRP A 227 -1.57 15.85 5.74
N ASP A 228 -0.49 15.10 5.96
CA ASP A 228 0.30 15.19 7.18
C ASP A 228 0.93 16.58 7.36
N LYS A 229 1.40 17.19 6.27
CA LYS A 229 1.94 18.56 6.31
C LYS A 229 0.86 19.60 6.57
N ILE A 230 -0.29 19.49 5.89
CA ILE A 230 -1.42 20.42 6.03
C ILE A 230 -2.00 20.38 7.44
N LEU A 231 -2.13 19.19 8.03
CA LEU A 231 -2.82 18.99 9.30
C LEU A 231 -1.87 18.82 10.50
N GLY A 232 -0.57 19.07 10.30
CA GLY A 232 0.43 19.06 11.36
C GLY A 232 0.70 17.69 11.98
N THR A 233 0.50 16.60 11.24
CA THR A 233 0.79 15.23 11.68
C THR A 233 2.05 14.66 11.04
N HIS A 234 2.81 15.46 10.28
CA HIS A 234 4.09 15.03 9.73
C HIS A 234 5.19 15.01 10.79
N MET A 235 5.86 13.87 10.95
CA MET A 235 7.11 13.73 11.70
C MET A 235 8.28 13.76 10.72
N PRO A 236 9.12 14.81 10.74
CA PRO A 236 10.35 14.84 9.99
C PRO A 236 11.32 13.77 10.49
N PHE A 237 12.12 13.23 9.58
CA PHE A 237 13.10 12.20 9.88
C PHE A 237 14.37 12.38 9.04
N VAL A 238 15.45 11.76 9.50
CA VAL A 238 16.69 11.58 8.75
C VAL A 238 16.92 10.09 8.51
N VAL A 239 17.56 9.77 7.39
CA VAL A 239 18.03 8.40 7.12
C VAL A 239 19.55 8.44 7.21
N GLU A 240 20.11 7.69 8.15
CA GLU A 240 21.54 7.68 8.45
C GLU A 240 22.12 6.29 8.24
N GLU A 241 23.39 6.20 7.84
CA GLU A 241 24.10 4.93 7.81
C GLU A 241 24.37 4.41 9.22
N ARG A 242 24.15 3.11 9.44
CA ARG A 242 24.45 2.48 10.73
C ARG A 242 25.88 2.00 10.79
N LYS A 243 26.42 2.00 12.01
CA LYS A 243 27.66 1.26 12.31
C LYS A 243 27.43 -0.23 12.04
N GLY A 244 28.15 -0.80 11.08
CA GLY A 244 28.00 -2.20 10.65
C GLY A 244 27.18 -2.41 9.37
N GLY A 245 26.78 -1.34 8.69
CA GLY A 245 26.08 -1.40 7.41
C GLY A 245 24.56 -1.29 7.51
N GLY A 246 23.95 -0.86 6.40
CA GLY A 246 22.53 -0.54 6.34
C GLY A 246 22.23 0.88 6.81
N PHE A 247 20.93 1.17 6.91
CA PHE A 247 20.41 2.48 7.25
C PHE A 247 19.54 2.42 8.51
N GLU A 248 19.24 3.57 9.10
CA GLU A 248 18.25 3.76 10.15
C GLU A 248 17.46 5.03 9.85
N ALA A 249 16.12 4.96 9.88
CA ALA A 249 15.27 6.14 9.85
C ALA A 249 15.03 6.63 11.28
N ARG A 250 15.42 7.88 11.59
CA ARG A 250 15.29 8.48 12.91
C ARG A 250 14.45 9.76 12.89
N PRO A 251 13.48 9.92 13.80
CA PRO A 251 12.77 11.19 13.92
C PRO A 251 13.72 12.33 14.28
N VAL A 252 13.56 13.48 13.62
CA VAL A 252 14.26 14.71 14.02
C VAL A 252 13.49 15.29 15.20
N LYS A 253 14.09 15.27 16.39
CA LYS A 253 13.49 15.91 17.57
C LYS A 253 13.55 17.43 17.38
N TYR A 254 12.41 18.09 17.51
CA TYR A 254 12.33 19.52 17.79
C TYR A 254 12.69 19.80 19.25
#